data_AF-A0A8C1Y0I7-F1
#
_entry.id   AF-A0A8C1Y0I7-F1
#
_cell.length_a   1.000
_cell.length_b   1.000
_cell.length_c   1.000
_cell.angle_alpha   90.00
_cell.angle_beta   90.00
_cell.angle_gamma   90.00
#
_symmetry.space_group_name_H-M   'P 1'
#
loop_
_entity.id
_entity.type
_entity.pdbx_description
1 polymer ?
#
loop_
_entity_poly.entity_id
_entity_poly.type
_entity_poly.pdbx_seq_one_letter_code
_entity_poly.pdbx_strand_id
1 'polypeptide(L)'
;LFKKINRKNIPQQFSPNHQIYLISSQYGLWVVIDVLFYSAQIERRMELVRVVSHNTHKRMVACLQGQIGTDAEKRHKKLPLTSLSQAMQDGGNQLGEESLIGKMMEMCGDAENRLASELMQHEMNIEKEILDPLNQLAELDIPNILKQRRQLAKLVLDYDSARARWLQATKSIISGTNTQSLTAKADSLKEEVDEAMNKMELCKDQLSADMYNFFSKEADYARYYVMLLEAQADYHRKSLTLLESVLPTIQAQQGEGTVSYCCVSEITTSET
;
A
#
# COMPACT_ATOMS: atom_id res chain seq x y z
N LEU A 1 6.07 -11.12 44.59
CA LEU A 1 7.03 -10.88 43.48
C LEU A 1 6.52 -9.78 42.52
N PHE A 2 5.98 -8.67 43.04
CA PHE A 2 5.38 -7.59 42.24
C PHE A 2 6.18 -6.26 42.30
N LYS A 3 7.44 -6.30 42.75
CA LYS A 3 8.21 -5.08 43.10
C LYS A 3 9.58 -4.89 42.41
N LYS A 4 9.87 -5.62 41.34
CA LYS A 4 11.13 -5.44 40.59
C LYS A 4 10.92 -5.47 39.07
N ILE A 5 10.00 -4.63 38.59
CA ILE A 5 9.98 -4.24 37.17
C ILE A 5 11.05 -3.15 37.01
N ASN A 6 12.27 -3.53 36.64
CA ASN A 6 13.35 -2.59 36.40
C ASN A 6 13.16 -1.96 35.01
N ARG A 7 12.41 -0.85 34.94
CA ARG A 7 12.10 -0.09 33.71
C ARG A 7 13.32 0.46 32.95
N LYS A 8 14.56 0.25 33.43
CA LYS A 8 15.77 0.92 32.91
C LYS A 8 16.41 0.28 31.68
N ASN A 9 16.01 -0.93 31.27
CA ASN A 9 16.64 -1.65 30.14
C ASN A 9 15.73 -1.75 28.89
N ILE A 10 14.61 -1.03 28.84
CA ILE A 10 13.76 -1.00 27.65
C ILE A 10 14.13 0.26 26.86
N PRO A 11 14.62 0.14 25.61
CA PRO A 11 14.94 1.31 24.81
C PRO A 11 13.68 2.17 24.61
N GLN A 12 13.71 3.43 25.09
CA GLN A 12 12.55 4.34 25.02
C GLN A 12 12.16 4.76 23.60
N GLN A 13 12.92 4.37 22.59
CA GLN A 13 12.65 4.67 21.17
C GLN A 13 11.49 3.85 20.58
N PHE A 14 11.02 2.82 21.26
CA PHE A 14 9.95 1.97 20.77
C PHE A 14 8.58 2.47 21.21
N SER A 15 7.59 2.42 20.29
CA SER A 15 6.17 2.64 20.59
C SER A 15 5.75 1.82 21.83
N PRO A 16 4.82 2.32 22.67
CA PRO A 16 4.37 1.61 23.88
C PRO A 16 4.01 0.15 23.64
N ASN A 17 3.49 -0.17 22.45
CA ASN A 17 3.13 -1.53 22.03
C ASN A 17 4.34 -2.46 21.83
N HIS A 18 5.47 -1.93 21.35
CA HIS A 18 6.71 -2.69 21.18
C HIS A 18 7.43 -2.93 22.52
N GLN A 19 7.36 -1.97 23.45
CA GLN A 19 7.95 -2.10 24.78
C GLN A 19 7.28 -3.19 25.61
N ILE A 20 5.95 -3.36 25.48
CA ILE A 20 5.17 -4.40 26.16
C ILE A 20 5.54 -5.81 25.64
N TYR A 21 5.80 -5.95 24.34
CA TYR A 21 6.21 -7.23 23.73
C TYR A 21 7.57 -7.72 24.25
N LEU A 22 8.56 -6.82 24.36
CA LEU A 22 9.89 -7.14 24.91
C LEU A 22 9.82 -7.58 26.37
N ILE A 23 8.91 -7.01 27.15
CA ILE A 23 8.68 -7.42 28.55
C ILE A 23 8.05 -8.83 28.59
N SER A 24 7.14 -9.15 27.65
CA SER A 24 6.45 -10.45 27.61
C SER A 24 7.37 -11.63 27.24
N SER A 25 8.40 -11.40 26.41
CA SER A 25 9.42 -12.40 26.05
C SER A 25 10.30 -12.84 27.23
N GLN A 26 10.39 -12.02 28.28
CA GLN A 26 11.36 -12.20 29.38
C GLN A 26 10.82 -12.95 30.61
N TYR A 27 9.49 -13.11 30.76
CA TYR A 27 8.86 -13.70 31.96
C TYR A 27 7.85 -14.79 31.59
N GLY A 28 8.36 -15.93 31.13
CA GLY A 28 7.61 -17.03 30.51
C GLY A 28 6.68 -17.86 31.39
N LEU A 29 5.73 -17.28 32.14
CA LEU A 29 4.70 -18.08 32.84
C LEU A 29 3.29 -17.46 32.96
N TRP A 30 2.93 -16.47 32.13
CA TRP A 30 1.57 -15.86 32.06
C TRP A 30 0.94 -15.87 30.65
N VAL A 31 1.49 -16.70 29.76
CA VAL A 31 1.49 -16.49 28.31
C VAL A 31 0.18 -16.84 27.58
N VAL A 32 -0.83 -17.48 28.20
CA VAL A 32 -2.02 -17.90 27.43
C VAL A 32 -3.16 -16.87 27.46
N ILE A 33 -3.37 -16.17 28.57
CA ILE A 33 -4.50 -15.21 28.69
C ILE A 33 -4.08 -13.78 28.29
N ASP A 34 -2.87 -13.34 28.62
CA ASP A 34 -2.38 -12.03 28.20
C ASP A 34 -1.99 -11.99 26.72
N VAL A 35 -1.41 -13.07 26.15
CA VAL A 35 -1.14 -13.11 24.71
C VAL A 35 -2.43 -13.14 23.91
N LEU A 36 -3.50 -13.81 24.37
CA LEU A 36 -4.81 -13.83 23.69
C LEU A 36 -5.59 -12.50 23.82
N PHE A 37 -5.54 -11.84 24.98
CA PHE A 37 -6.20 -10.54 25.18
C PHE A 37 -5.45 -9.39 24.50
N TYR A 38 -4.11 -9.41 24.52
CA TYR A 38 -3.25 -8.48 23.78
C TYR A 38 -3.30 -8.75 22.26
N SER A 39 -3.40 -10.02 21.84
CA SER A 39 -3.72 -10.46 20.47
C SER A 39 -5.00 -9.81 19.96
N ALA A 40 -6.09 -9.85 20.73
CA ALA A 40 -7.38 -9.30 20.33
C ALA A 40 -7.33 -7.79 20.01
N GLN A 41 -6.62 -7.00 20.82
CA GLN A 41 -6.46 -5.57 20.58
C GLN A 41 -5.58 -5.30 19.35
N ILE A 42 -4.49 -6.05 19.20
CA ILE A 42 -3.59 -5.95 18.05
C ILE A 42 -4.30 -6.31 16.75
N GLU A 43 -5.10 -7.36 16.73
CA GLU A 43 -5.82 -7.75 15.51
C GLU A 43 -6.90 -6.75 15.13
N ARG A 44 -7.61 -6.19 16.13
CA ARG A 44 -8.57 -5.14 15.86
C ARG A 44 -7.87 -3.95 15.19
N ARG A 45 -6.69 -3.56 15.68
CA ARG A 45 -5.87 -2.51 15.06
C ARG A 45 -5.42 -2.90 13.65
N MET A 46 -4.92 -4.13 13.47
CA MET A 46 -4.41 -4.60 12.18
C MET A 46 -5.53 -4.69 11.14
N GLU A 47 -6.73 -5.16 11.52
CA GLU A 47 -7.91 -5.17 10.66
C GLU A 47 -8.37 -3.74 10.31
N LEU A 48 -8.30 -2.80 11.25
CA LEU A 48 -8.57 -1.39 10.95
C LEU A 48 -7.56 -0.83 9.95
N VAL A 49 -6.26 -1.12 10.12
CA VAL A 49 -5.21 -0.72 9.16
C VAL A 49 -5.55 -1.30 7.77
N ARG A 50 -5.89 -2.59 7.69
CA ARG A 50 -6.28 -3.24 6.43
C ARG A 50 -7.42 -2.51 5.73
N VAL A 51 -8.52 -2.26 6.44
CA VAL A 51 -9.72 -1.62 5.90
C VAL A 51 -9.42 -0.19 5.45
N VAL A 52 -8.70 0.58 6.27
CA VAL A 52 -8.34 1.97 5.95
C VAL A 52 -7.40 2.00 4.74
N SER A 53 -6.34 1.19 4.72
CA SER A 53 -5.42 1.10 3.58
C SER A 53 -6.13 0.69 2.30
N HIS A 54 -7.00 -0.32 2.35
CA HIS A 54 -7.80 -0.75 1.19
C HIS A 54 -8.72 0.36 0.67
N ASN A 55 -9.44 1.03 1.56
CA ASN A 55 -10.36 2.10 1.18
C ASN A 55 -9.61 3.28 0.58
N THR A 56 -8.50 3.70 1.20
CA THR A 56 -7.66 4.78 0.68
C THR A 56 -7.07 4.42 -0.67
N HIS A 57 -6.54 3.21 -0.83
CA HIS A 57 -6.06 2.69 -2.12
C HIS A 57 -7.13 2.82 -3.21
N LYS A 58 -8.36 2.33 -2.96
CA LYS A 58 -9.46 2.44 -3.93
C LYS A 58 -9.83 3.88 -4.28
N ARG A 59 -9.76 4.80 -3.33
CA ARG A 59 -10.03 6.23 -3.58
C ARG A 59 -8.92 6.89 -4.38
N MET A 60 -7.66 6.57 -4.07
CA MET A 60 -6.52 7.07 -4.83
C MET A 60 -6.53 6.56 -6.28
N VAL A 61 -6.85 5.27 -6.48
CA VAL A 61 -7.07 4.68 -7.81
C VAL A 61 -8.10 5.49 -8.61
N ALA A 62 -9.21 5.89 -7.97
CA ALA A 62 -10.27 6.66 -8.62
C ALA A 62 -9.87 8.11 -8.95
N CYS A 63 -8.78 8.62 -8.39
CA CYS A 63 -8.22 9.93 -8.73
C CYS A 63 -7.32 9.88 -9.98
N LEU A 64 -6.87 8.69 -10.40
CA LEU A 64 -6.06 8.53 -11.60
C LEU A 64 -6.95 8.54 -12.85
N GLN A 65 -6.52 9.25 -13.88
CA GLN A 65 -7.18 9.38 -15.18
C GLN A 65 -6.74 8.28 -16.15
N GLY A 66 -5.50 7.80 -16.04
CA GLY A 66 -4.98 6.68 -16.82
C GLY A 66 -5.48 5.32 -16.31
N GLN A 67 -5.53 4.33 -17.21
CA GLN A 67 -5.89 2.97 -16.82
C GLN A 67 -4.73 2.29 -16.07
N ILE A 68 -4.99 1.91 -14.82
CA ILE A 68 -4.04 1.22 -13.91
C ILE A 68 -3.61 -0.12 -14.50
N GLY A 69 -2.35 -0.50 -14.28
CA GLY A 69 -1.76 -1.76 -14.73
C GLY A 69 -1.50 -1.86 -16.23
N THR A 70 -1.62 -0.74 -16.96
CA THR A 70 -1.30 -0.69 -18.39
C THR A 70 0.03 -0.01 -18.64
N ASP A 71 0.72 -0.45 -19.71
CA ASP A 71 2.00 0.11 -20.14
C ASP A 71 1.90 1.64 -20.37
N ALA A 72 3.00 2.36 -20.11
CA ALA A 72 3.13 3.80 -20.22
C ALA A 72 2.51 4.32 -21.53
N GLU A 73 2.86 3.68 -22.64
CA GLU A 73 2.40 4.13 -23.96
C GLU A 73 0.88 3.98 -24.17
N LYS A 74 0.26 2.97 -23.54
CA LYS A 74 -1.20 2.77 -23.58
C LYS A 74 -1.92 3.74 -22.64
N ARG A 75 -1.29 4.14 -21.53
CA ARG A 75 -1.82 5.15 -20.61
C ARG A 75 -1.79 6.52 -21.23
N HIS A 76 -0.66 6.91 -21.82
CA HIS A 76 -0.50 8.20 -22.50
C HIS A 76 -1.63 8.45 -23.50
N LYS A 77 -1.88 7.47 -24.38
CA LYS A 77 -2.91 7.58 -25.44
C LYS A 77 -4.35 7.65 -24.92
N LYS A 78 -4.61 7.27 -23.66
CA LYS A 78 -5.95 7.26 -23.06
C LYS A 78 -6.24 8.46 -22.16
N LEU A 79 -5.23 9.29 -21.87
CA LEU A 79 -5.44 10.49 -21.06
C LEU A 79 -6.33 11.48 -21.82
N PRO A 80 -7.33 12.10 -21.15
CA PRO A 80 -8.14 13.16 -21.76
C PRO A 80 -7.28 14.30 -22.34
N LEU A 81 -6.16 14.60 -21.70
CA LEU A 81 -5.25 15.65 -22.14
C LEU A 81 -4.54 15.32 -23.47
N THR A 82 -4.19 14.06 -23.69
CA THR A 82 -3.66 13.59 -24.97
C THR A 82 -4.70 13.69 -26.07
N SER A 83 -5.96 13.36 -25.76
CA SER A 83 -7.07 13.54 -26.71
C SER A 83 -7.32 15.02 -27.04
N LEU A 84 -7.20 15.92 -26.06
CA LEU A 84 -7.31 17.36 -26.27
C LEU A 84 -6.19 17.86 -27.18
N SER A 85 -4.95 17.49 -26.87
CA SER A 85 -3.78 17.81 -27.69
C SER A 85 -3.98 17.39 -29.14
N GLN A 86 -4.38 16.14 -29.40
CA GLN A 86 -4.62 15.65 -30.76
C GLN A 86 -5.71 16.47 -31.49
N ALA A 87 -6.82 16.78 -30.81
CA ALA A 87 -7.88 17.60 -31.40
C ALA A 87 -7.40 19.03 -31.74
N MET A 88 -6.52 19.61 -30.91
CA MET A 88 -5.92 20.92 -31.18
C MET A 88 -4.96 20.86 -32.37
N GLN A 89 -4.13 19.82 -32.45
CA GLN A 89 -3.23 19.63 -33.59
C GLN A 89 -3.99 19.41 -34.90
N ASP A 90 -5.02 18.56 -34.89
CA ASP A 90 -5.84 18.29 -36.08
C ASP A 90 -6.61 19.54 -36.51
N GLY A 91 -7.08 20.35 -35.56
CA GLY A 91 -7.76 21.62 -35.84
C GLY A 91 -6.80 22.69 -36.38
N GLY A 92 -5.58 22.77 -35.84
CA GLY A 92 -4.53 23.66 -36.31
C GLY A 92 -4.17 23.39 -37.77
N ASN A 93 -3.89 22.13 -38.09
CA ASN A 93 -3.60 21.68 -39.45
C ASN A 93 -4.74 21.99 -40.44
N GLN A 94 -6.00 21.85 -40.01
CA GLN A 94 -7.17 22.17 -40.86
C GLN A 94 -7.34 23.66 -41.13
N LEU A 95 -6.99 24.51 -40.17
CA LEU A 95 -7.04 25.97 -40.32
C LEU A 95 -5.89 26.50 -41.16
N GLY A 96 -4.79 25.75 -41.27
CA GLY A 96 -3.61 26.05 -42.06
C GLY A 96 -2.62 26.97 -41.34
N GLU A 97 -1.36 26.84 -41.72
CA GLU A 97 -0.21 27.51 -41.07
C GLU A 97 -0.28 29.04 -41.14
N GLU A 98 -1.03 29.64 -42.06
CA GLU A 98 -1.20 31.10 -42.16
C GLU A 98 -2.23 31.67 -41.16
N SER A 99 -3.06 30.81 -40.57
CA SER A 99 -4.06 31.23 -39.58
C SER A 99 -3.40 31.42 -38.21
N LEU A 100 -3.54 32.61 -37.62
CA LEU A 100 -3.11 32.84 -36.24
C LEU A 100 -3.77 31.84 -35.28
N ILE A 101 -5.05 31.52 -35.49
CA ILE A 101 -5.76 30.53 -34.68
C ILE A 101 -5.14 29.14 -34.90
N GLY A 102 -4.79 28.80 -36.14
CA GLY A 102 -4.12 27.54 -36.49
C GLY A 102 -2.79 27.37 -35.74
N LYS A 103 -1.88 28.35 -35.89
CA LYS A 103 -0.58 28.37 -35.17
C LYS A 103 -0.75 28.28 -33.65
N MET A 104 -1.72 29.01 -33.10
CA MET A 104 -1.99 29.00 -31.66
C MET A 104 -2.52 27.64 -31.19
N MET A 105 -3.39 27.00 -31.96
CA MET A 105 -3.88 25.65 -31.66
C MET A 105 -2.75 24.62 -31.67
N GLU A 106 -1.83 24.69 -32.63
CA GLU A 106 -0.68 23.77 -32.69
C GLU A 106 0.26 23.93 -31.50
N MET A 107 0.68 25.16 -31.19
CA MET A 107 1.58 25.42 -30.05
C MET A 107 0.95 25.02 -28.71
N CYS A 108 -0.34 25.32 -28.51
CA CYS A 108 -1.05 24.89 -27.31
C CYS A 108 -1.23 23.38 -27.29
N GLY A 109 -1.54 22.74 -28.42
CA GLY A 109 -1.62 21.29 -28.53
C GLY A 109 -0.31 20.59 -28.13
N ASP A 110 0.83 21.14 -28.56
CA ASP A 110 2.16 20.67 -28.16
C ASP A 110 2.39 20.79 -26.64
N ALA A 111 2.00 21.92 -26.06
CA ALA A 111 2.09 22.13 -24.61
C ALA A 111 1.21 21.13 -23.85
N GLU A 112 -0.02 20.90 -24.30
CA GLU A 112 -0.96 19.93 -23.71
C GLU A 112 -0.43 18.49 -23.81
N ASN A 113 0.25 18.09 -24.90
CA ASN A 113 0.86 16.76 -25.01
C ASN A 113 2.00 16.56 -24.00
N ARG A 114 2.80 17.61 -23.78
CA ARG A 114 3.88 17.59 -22.79
C ARG A 114 3.32 17.53 -21.37
N LEU A 115 2.24 18.28 -21.07
CA LEU A 115 1.52 18.16 -19.80
C LEU A 115 0.93 16.76 -19.60
N ALA A 116 0.43 16.13 -20.67
CA ALA A 116 -0.10 14.77 -20.61
C ALA A 116 1.00 13.77 -20.24
N SER A 117 2.22 14.00 -20.72
CA SER A 117 3.40 13.18 -20.39
C SER A 117 3.78 13.33 -18.91
N GLU A 118 3.77 14.55 -18.37
CA GLU A 118 3.99 14.79 -16.93
C GLU A 118 2.93 14.13 -16.06
N LEU A 119 1.65 14.20 -16.47
CA LEU A 119 0.54 13.54 -15.76
C LEU A 119 0.72 12.02 -15.79
N MET A 120 1.01 11.43 -16.94
CA MET A 120 1.26 9.99 -17.05
C MET A 120 2.38 9.54 -16.11
N GLN A 121 3.51 10.25 -16.12
CA GLN A 121 4.67 9.90 -15.29
C GLN A 121 4.35 10.01 -13.80
N HIS A 122 3.59 11.03 -13.40
CA HIS A 122 3.09 11.17 -12.03
C HIS A 122 2.21 9.97 -11.64
N GLU A 123 1.21 9.63 -12.44
CA GLU A 123 0.31 8.53 -12.10
C GLU A 123 1.02 7.17 -12.05
N MET A 124 1.99 6.92 -12.93
CA MET A 124 2.81 5.70 -12.88
C MET A 124 3.65 5.62 -11.60
N ASN A 125 4.20 6.75 -11.15
CA ASN A 125 4.94 6.82 -9.90
C ASN A 125 4.04 6.57 -8.69
N ILE A 126 2.83 7.17 -8.67
CA ILE A 126 1.83 6.91 -7.61
C ILE A 126 1.43 5.43 -7.58
N GLU A 127 1.21 4.82 -8.75
CA GLU A 127 0.86 3.40 -8.82
C GLU A 127 1.94 2.52 -8.20
N LYS A 128 3.17 2.64 -8.69
CA LYS A 128 4.26 1.74 -8.31
C LYS A 128 4.75 1.95 -6.87
N GLU A 129 4.95 3.20 -6.46
CA GLU A 129 5.63 3.49 -5.20
C GLU A 129 4.66 3.59 -4.01
N ILE A 130 3.34 3.65 -4.27
CA ILE A 130 2.33 3.90 -3.23
C ILE A 130 1.16 2.92 -3.32
N LEU A 131 0.51 2.80 -4.49
CA LEU A 131 -0.66 1.93 -4.61
C LEU A 131 -0.28 0.46 -4.49
N ASP A 132 0.74 -0.01 -5.21
CA ASP A 132 1.17 -1.41 -5.17
C ASP A 132 1.56 -1.85 -3.74
N PRO A 133 2.39 -1.12 -2.97
CA PRO A 133 2.70 -1.49 -1.60
C PRO A 133 1.50 -1.44 -0.65
N LEU A 134 0.59 -0.47 -0.81
CA LEU A 134 -0.63 -0.40 0.00
C LEU A 134 -1.60 -1.54 -0.32
N ASN A 135 -1.68 -1.95 -1.58
CA ASN A 135 -2.50 -3.07 -2.01
C ASN A 135 -1.92 -4.40 -1.50
N GLN A 136 -0.60 -4.60 -1.61
CA GLN A 136 0.11 -5.73 -1.03
C GLN A 136 -0.17 -5.84 0.49
N LEU A 137 -0.09 -4.72 1.21
CA LEU A 137 -0.37 -4.67 2.63
C LEU A 137 -1.82 -5.11 2.95
N ALA A 138 -2.79 -4.56 2.22
CA ALA A 138 -4.21 -4.71 2.52
C ALA A 138 -4.80 -6.06 2.05
N GLU A 139 -4.34 -6.57 0.91
CA GLU A 139 -4.90 -7.77 0.26
C GLU A 139 -4.10 -9.04 0.55
N LEU A 140 -2.83 -8.93 0.96
CA LEU A 140 -1.96 -10.10 1.12
C LEU A 140 -1.36 -10.17 2.53
N ASP A 141 -0.58 -9.17 2.94
CA ASP A 141 0.21 -9.27 4.18
C ASP A 141 -0.69 -9.39 5.41
N ILE A 142 -1.62 -8.45 5.62
CA ILE A 142 -2.53 -8.48 6.78
C ILE A 142 -3.46 -9.70 6.74
N PRO A 143 -4.14 -10.03 5.62
CA PRO A 143 -4.95 -11.25 5.54
C PRO A 143 -4.19 -12.54 5.87
N ASN A 144 -2.92 -12.66 5.46
CA ASN A 144 -2.09 -13.81 5.76
C ASN A 144 -1.79 -13.94 7.26
N ILE A 145 -1.42 -12.83 7.92
CA ILE A 145 -1.19 -12.81 9.38
C ILE A 145 -2.48 -13.20 10.12
N LEU A 146 -3.62 -12.63 9.71
CA LEU A 146 -4.93 -12.96 10.30
C LEU A 146 -5.30 -14.44 10.11
N LYS A 147 -4.98 -15.01 8.94
CA LYS A 147 -5.22 -16.43 8.64
C LYS A 147 -4.35 -17.33 9.51
N GLN A 148 -3.05 -17.05 9.62
CA GLN A 148 -2.14 -17.79 10.50
C GLN A 148 -2.58 -17.73 11.95
N ARG A 149 -3.05 -16.58 12.41
CA ARG A 149 -3.58 -16.43 13.77
C ARG A 149 -4.82 -17.29 14.03
N ARG A 150 -5.73 -17.40 13.06
CA ARG A 150 -6.87 -18.36 13.15
C ARG A 150 -6.38 -19.81 13.14
N GLN A 151 -5.35 -20.12 12.36
CA GLN A 151 -4.74 -21.44 12.32
C GLN A 151 -4.11 -21.80 13.68
N LEU A 152 -3.39 -20.88 14.32
CA LEU A 152 -2.83 -21.08 15.65
C LEU A 152 -3.94 -21.39 16.68
N ALA A 153 -5.05 -20.64 16.66
CA ALA A 153 -6.18 -20.91 17.55
C ALA A 153 -6.73 -22.33 17.38
N LYS A 154 -6.79 -22.85 16.14
CA LYS A 154 -7.18 -24.24 15.88
C LYS A 154 -6.15 -25.23 16.42
N LEU A 155 -4.86 -24.99 16.17
CA LEU A 155 -3.78 -25.89 16.62
C LEU A 155 -3.68 -25.97 18.16
N VAL A 156 -3.97 -24.87 18.86
CA VAL A 156 -4.08 -24.86 20.32
C VAL A 156 -5.19 -25.81 20.80
N LEU A 157 -6.37 -25.77 20.17
CA LEU A 157 -7.47 -26.68 20.49
C LEU A 157 -7.14 -28.14 20.16
N ASP A 158 -6.47 -28.39 19.04
CA ASP A 158 -6.04 -29.73 18.64
C ASP A 158 -5.01 -30.30 19.64
N TYR A 159 -4.05 -29.48 20.10
CA TYR A 159 -3.08 -29.84 21.13
C TYR A 159 -3.75 -30.12 22.49
N ASP A 160 -4.66 -29.24 22.94
CA ASP A 160 -5.39 -29.43 24.20
C ASP A 160 -6.22 -30.72 24.17
N SER A 161 -6.86 -31.02 23.03
CA SER A 161 -7.62 -32.26 22.81
C SER A 161 -6.72 -33.50 22.85
N ALA A 162 -5.59 -33.50 22.14
CA ALA A 162 -4.62 -34.59 22.19
C ALA A 162 -4.11 -34.82 23.61
N ARG A 163 -3.76 -33.73 24.31
CA ARG A 163 -3.26 -33.77 25.69
C ARG A 163 -4.31 -34.32 26.67
N ALA A 164 -5.58 -33.93 26.52
CA ALA A 164 -6.67 -34.45 27.33
C ALA A 164 -6.87 -35.96 27.11
N ARG A 165 -6.84 -36.44 25.86
CA ARG A 165 -6.93 -37.88 25.51
C ARG A 165 -5.78 -38.68 26.12
N TRP A 166 -4.55 -38.16 26.02
CA TRP A 166 -3.38 -38.78 26.63
C TRP A 166 -3.51 -38.87 28.16
N LEU A 167 -3.85 -37.77 28.84
CA LEU A 167 -4.02 -37.75 30.30
C LEU A 167 -5.10 -38.75 30.78
N GLN A 168 -6.18 -38.91 30.02
CA GLN A 168 -7.23 -39.88 30.33
C GLN A 168 -6.70 -41.33 30.21
N ALA A 169 -5.92 -41.63 29.17
CA ALA A 169 -5.29 -42.94 28.99
C ALA A 169 -4.28 -43.22 30.12
N THR A 170 -3.44 -42.25 30.50
CA THR A 170 -2.48 -42.41 31.61
C THR A 170 -3.17 -42.69 32.94
N LYS A 171 -4.28 -42.02 33.25
CA LYS A 171 -5.07 -42.29 34.48
C LYS A 171 -5.63 -43.71 34.51
N SER A 172 -6.04 -44.24 33.35
CA SER A 172 -6.58 -45.61 33.24
C SER A 172 -5.52 -46.70 33.50
N ILE A 173 -4.25 -46.44 33.20
CA ILE A 173 -3.13 -47.35 33.50
C ILE A 173 -2.94 -47.52 35.01
N ILE A 174 -3.13 -46.44 35.78
CA ILE A 174 -2.93 -46.42 37.24
C ILE A 174 -4.01 -47.25 37.97
N SER A 175 -5.16 -47.50 37.33
CA SER A 175 -6.36 -48.03 37.99
C SER A 175 -6.75 -49.47 37.60
N GLY A 176 -5.97 -50.21 36.78
CA GLY A 176 -6.40 -51.49 36.20
C GLY A 176 -5.32 -52.57 35.98
N THR A 177 -5.77 -53.82 35.97
CA THR A 177 -4.99 -55.09 35.96
C THR A 177 -4.49 -55.59 34.59
N ASN A 178 -4.43 -54.72 33.55
CA ASN A 178 -3.92 -55.07 32.20
C ASN A 178 -2.93 -54.02 31.69
N THR A 179 -1.77 -53.92 32.35
CA THR A 179 -0.82 -52.80 32.25
C THR A 179 -0.17 -52.66 30.86
N GLN A 180 0.10 -53.75 30.16
CA GLN A 180 0.98 -53.73 28.97
C GLN A 180 0.30 -53.13 27.71
N SER A 181 -0.95 -53.47 27.43
CA SER A 181 -1.70 -52.90 26.29
C SER A 181 -2.13 -51.44 26.52
N LEU A 182 -2.43 -51.09 27.77
CA LEU A 182 -2.75 -49.72 28.16
C LEU A 182 -1.52 -48.81 28.06
N THR A 183 -0.33 -49.32 28.38
CA THR A 183 0.94 -48.60 28.22
C THR A 183 1.23 -48.28 26.76
N ALA A 184 1.15 -49.26 25.85
CA ALA A 184 1.36 -49.04 24.42
C ALA A 184 0.39 -47.99 23.81
N LYS A 185 -0.88 -47.99 24.26
CA LYS A 185 -1.88 -46.99 23.86
C LYS A 185 -1.53 -45.59 24.38
N ALA A 186 -1.02 -45.47 25.60
CA ALA A 186 -0.60 -44.20 26.15
C ALA A 186 0.66 -43.66 25.48
N ASP A 187 1.59 -44.51 25.07
CA ASP A 187 2.79 -44.11 24.31
C ASP A 187 2.43 -43.59 22.92
N SER A 188 1.53 -44.27 22.20
CA SER A 188 1.02 -43.79 20.91
C SER A 188 0.28 -42.44 21.04
N LEU A 189 -0.55 -42.25 22.08
CA LEU A 189 -1.19 -40.97 22.33
C LEU A 189 -0.19 -39.87 22.73
N LYS A 190 0.95 -40.23 23.32
CA LYS A 190 2.02 -39.28 23.63
C LYS A 190 2.67 -38.75 22.35
N GLU A 191 2.93 -39.63 21.38
CA GLU A 191 3.43 -39.21 20.06
C GLU A 191 2.46 -38.25 19.36
N GLU A 192 1.15 -38.49 19.45
CA GLU A 192 0.13 -37.56 18.94
C GLU A 192 0.18 -36.18 19.63
N VAL A 193 0.41 -36.15 20.95
CA VAL A 193 0.57 -34.90 21.72
C VAL A 193 1.81 -34.14 21.28
N ASP A 194 2.94 -34.85 21.17
CA ASP A 194 4.22 -34.25 20.77
C ASP A 194 4.14 -33.68 19.34
N GLU A 195 3.49 -34.38 18.41
CA GLU A 195 3.25 -33.91 17.04
C GLU A 195 2.31 -32.68 16.99
N ALA A 196 1.22 -32.69 17.77
CA ALA A 196 0.32 -31.54 17.87
C ALA A 196 1.02 -30.32 18.48
N MET A 197 1.88 -30.54 19.49
CA MET A 197 2.68 -29.50 20.13
C MET A 197 3.67 -28.89 19.14
N ASN A 198 4.40 -29.71 18.38
CA ASN A 198 5.36 -29.24 17.38
C ASN A 198 4.68 -28.36 16.32
N LYS A 199 3.51 -28.76 15.79
CA LYS A 199 2.75 -27.96 14.82
C LYS A 199 2.30 -26.63 15.40
N MET A 200 1.80 -26.63 16.63
CA MET A 200 1.36 -25.41 17.32
C MET A 200 2.53 -24.44 17.51
N GLU A 201 3.67 -24.92 18.00
CA GLU A 201 4.86 -24.11 18.26
C GLU A 201 5.42 -23.51 16.95
N LEU A 202 5.52 -24.29 15.88
CA LEU A 202 5.94 -23.77 14.57
C LEU A 202 5.01 -22.66 14.05
N CYS A 203 3.69 -22.84 14.19
CA CYS A 203 2.73 -21.82 13.77
C CYS A 203 2.82 -20.55 14.64
N LYS A 204 3.12 -20.70 15.94
CA LYS A 204 3.31 -19.58 16.87
C LYS A 204 4.56 -18.78 16.53
N ASP A 205 5.66 -19.45 16.23
CA ASP A 205 6.92 -18.80 15.88
C ASP A 205 6.80 -18.04 14.55
N GLN A 206 6.17 -18.67 13.55
CA GLN A 206 5.90 -18.01 12.27
C GLN A 206 5.00 -16.78 12.43
N LEU A 207 3.89 -16.91 13.16
CA LEU A 207 3.00 -15.79 13.42
C LEU A 207 3.73 -14.65 14.14
N SER A 208 4.59 -14.99 15.10
CA SER A 208 5.38 -13.99 15.84
C SER A 208 6.35 -13.25 14.91
N ALA A 209 7.02 -13.96 14.01
CA ALA A 209 7.90 -13.36 13.01
C ALA A 209 7.13 -12.43 12.05
N ASP A 210 5.97 -12.86 11.56
CA ASP A 210 5.16 -12.07 10.62
C ASP A 210 4.55 -10.83 11.28
N MET A 211 4.09 -10.96 12.54
CA MET A 211 3.64 -9.82 13.34
C MET A 211 4.77 -8.81 13.58
N TYR A 212 5.98 -9.27 13.94
CA TYR A 212 7.13 -8.40 14.10
C TYR A 212 7.47 -7.66 12.80
N ASN A 213 7.50 -8.38 11.68
CA ASN A 213 7.75 -7.79 10.37
C ASN A 213 6.74 -6.70 10.03
N PHE A 214 5.44 -6.94 10.24
CA PHE A 214 4.40 -5.94 10.04
C PHE A 214 4.62 -4.68 10.89
N PHE A 215 4.86 -4.86 12.19
CA PHE A 215 5.05 -3.73 13.11
C PHE A 215 6.33 -2.95 12.86
N SER A 216 7.40 -3.61 12.44
CA SER A 216 8.67 -2.96 12.11
C SER A 216 8.55 -2.00 10.93
N LYS A 217 7.58 -2.24 10.02
CA LYS A 217 7.31 -1.43 8.82
C LYS A 217 6.20 -0.40 9.02
N GLU A 218 5.68 -0.23 10.23
CA GLU A 218 4.58 0.72 10.49
C GLU A 218 4.93 2.15 10.06
N ALA A 219 6.18 2.57 10.28
CA ALA A 219 6.67 3.87 9.84
C ALA A 219 6.72 4.00 8.31
N ASP A 220 7.09 2.93 7.61
CA ASP A 220 7.13 2.90 6.15
C ASP A 220 5.71 3.02 5.56
N TYR A 221 4.73 2.34 6.16
CA TYR A 221 3.33 2.46 5.77
C TYR A 221 2.80 3.89 5.95
N ALA A 222 3.17 4.56 7.04
CA ALA A 222 2.82 5.96 7.26
C ALA A 222 3.50 6.88 6.24
N ARG A 223 4.74 6.56 5.83
CA ARG A 223 5.52 7.34 4.87
C ARG A 223 4.87 7.36 3.49
N TYR A 224 4.14 6.33 3.08
CA TYR A 224 3.41 6.35 1.80
C TYR A 224 2.45 7.54 1.64
N TYR A 225 1.84 8.00 2.73
CA TYR A 225 0.96 9.18 2.67
C TYR A 225 1.74 10.49 2.51
N VAL A 226 2.96 10.55 3.04
CA VAL A 226 3.86 11.69 2.81
C VAL A 226 4.37 11.67 1.37
N MET A 227 4.81 10.51 0.89
CA MET A 227 5.26 10.31 -0.49
C MET A 227 4.19 10.66 -1.52
N LEU A 228 2.91 10.41 -1.21
CA LEU A 228 1.78 10.85 -2.03
C LEU A 228 1.78 12.37 -2.23
N LEU A 229 1.86 13.12 -1.13
CA LEU A 229 1.83 14.58 -1.18
C LEU A 229 3.10 15.15 -1.85
N GLU A 230 4.26 14.54 -1.59
CA GLU A 230 5.52 14.92 -2.24
C GLU A 230 5.44 14.70 -3.76
N ALA A 231 4.93 13.54 -4.20
CA ALA A 231 4.76 13.23 -5.62
C ALA A 231 3.74 14.15 -6.32
N GLN A 232 2.66 14.53 -5.62
CA GLN A 232 1.69 15.51 -6.13
C GLN A 232 2.31 16.91 -6.25
N ALA A 233 3.06 17.36 -5.23
CA ALA A 233 3.74 18.65 -5.25
C ALA A 233 4.77 18.73 -6.39
N ASP A 234 5.58 17.69 -6.59
CA ASP A 234 6.56 17.62 -7.67
C ASP A 234 5.89 17.64 -9.05
N TYR A 235 4.81 16.88 -9.25
CA TYR A 235 4.02 16.91 -10.47
C TYR A 235 3.50 18.32 -10.79
N HIS A 236 2.80 18.96 -9.85
CA HIS A 236 2.26 20.30 -10.06
C HIS A 236 3.36 21.33 -10.34
N ARG A 237 4.52 21.22 -9.66
CA ARG A 237 5.67 22.10 -9.90
C ARG A 237 6.23 21.92 -11.31
N LYS A 238 6.38 20.69 -11.80
CA LYS A 238 6.84 20.40 -13.16
C LYS A 238 5.88 20.90 -14.22
N SER A 239 4.57 20.65 -14.04
CA SER A 239 3.53 21.17 -14.94
C SER A 239 3.53 22.69 -14.99
N LEU A 240 3.65 23.37 -13.84
CA LEU A 240 3.75 24.83 -13.80
C LEU A 240 5.02 25.34 -14.51
N THR A 241 6.17 24.72 -14.23
CA THR A 241 7.44 25.09 -14.88
C THR A 241 7.34 24.97 -16.40
N LEU A 242 6.70 23.90 -16.90
CA LEU A 242 6.44 23.72 -18.32
C LEU A 242 5.56 24.86 -18.86
N LEU A 243 4.45 25.17 -18.21
CA LEU A 243 3.55 26.26 -18.60
C LEU A 243 4.26 27.61 -18.65
N GLU A 244 5.02 27.94 -17.61
CA GLU A 244 5.81 29.17 -17.52
C GLU A 244 6.86 29.27 -18.63
N SER A 245 7.38 28.13 -19.12
CA SER A 245 8.34 28.10 -20.23
C SER A 245 7.69 28.30 -21.61
N VAL A 246 6.45 27.83 -21.81
CA VAL A 246 5.79 27.87 -23.14
C VAL A 246 4.94 29.12 -23.33
N LEU A 247 4.35 29.67 -22.26
CA LEU A 247 3.44 30.81 -22.32
C LEU A 247 4.08 32.06 -22.96
N PRO A 248 5.32 32.47 -22.65
CA PRO A 248 5.93 33.64 -23.28
C PRO A 248 6.03 33.52 -24.80
N THR A 249 6.39 32.33 -25.30
CA THR A 249 6.47 32.04 -26.74
C THR A 249 5.10 32.13 -27.40
N ILE A 250 4.08 31.54 -26.76
CA ILE A 250 2.70 31.57 -27.24
C ILE A 250 2.15 33.01 -27.27
N GLN A 251 2.45 33.81 -26.26
CA GLN A 251 2.03 35.21 -26.18
C GLN A 251 2.72 36.09 -27.23
N ALA A 252 4.00 35.85 -27.53
CA ALA A 252 4.73 36.59 -28.56
C ALA A 252 4.07 36.43 -29.96
N GLN A 253 3.58 35.24 -30.28
CA GLN A 253 2.89 34.97 -31.55
C GLN A 253 1.56 35.74 -31.70
N GLN A 254 0.86 36.03 -30.60
CA GLN A 254 -0.32 36.92 -30.63
C GLN A 254 0.05 38.38 -30.95
N GLY A 255 1.23 38.83 -30.50
CA GLY A 255 1.73 40.18 -30.74
C GLY A 255 2.18 40.43 -32.18
N GLU A 256 2.75 39.43 -32.86
CA GLU A 256 3.15 39.56 -34.27
C GLU A 256 1.94 39.62 -35.22
N GLY A 257 0.89 38.85 -34.95
CA GLY A 257 -0.33 38.84 -35.77
C GLY A 257 -1.09 40.17 -35.73
N THR A 258 -1.13 40.85 -34.57
CA THR A 258 -1.82 42.14 -34.43
C THR A 258 -1.12 43.27 -35.21
N VAL A 259 0.21 43.23 -35.35
CA VAL A 259 0.96 44.17 -36.19
C VAL A 259 0.68 43.92 -37.67
N SER A 260 0.55 42.66 -38.10
CA SER A 260 0.30 42.33 -39.50
C SER A 260 -1.08 42.78 -39.98
N TYR A 261 -2.14 42.70 -39.16
CA TYR A 261 -3.47 43.21 -39.55
C TYR A 261 -3.54 44.74 -39.54
N CYS A 262 -2.76 45.45 -38.71
CA CYS A 262 -2.64 46.91 -38.77
C CYS A 262 -2.00 47.41 -40.08
N CYS A 263 -1.04 46.66 -40.65
CA CYS A 263 -0.43 47.02 -41.94
C CYS A 263 -1.38 46.82 -43.14
N VAL A 264 -2.44 46.01 -43.02
CA VAL A 264 -3.42 45.82 -44.10
C VAL A 264 -4.48 46.95 -44.12
N SER A 265 -4.73 47.61 -42.99
CA SER A 265 -5.65 48.77 -42.93
C SER A 265 -5.08 50.09 -43.49
N GLU A 266 -3.77 50.17 -43.76
CA GLU A 266 -3.15 51.41 -44.28
C GLU A 266 -2.92 51.39 -45.81
N ILE A 267 -3.20 50.29 -46.52
CA ILE A 267 -2.92 50.18 -47.97
C ILE A 267 -4.13 50.50 -48.87
N THR A 268 -5.34 50.69 -48.33
CA THR A 268 -6.56 50.92 -49.15
C THR A 268 -7.00 52.39 -49.30
N THR A 269 -6.16 53.38 -48.98
CA THR A 269 -6.52 54.81 -49.14
C THR A 269 -5.60 55.64 -50.03
N SER A 270 -4.76 55.02 -50.87
CA SER A 270 -3.98 55.76 -51.86
C SER A 270 -3.97 55.06 -53.22
N GLU A 271 -5.08 55.16 -53.96
CA GLU A 271 -5.05 55.25 -55.42
C GLU A 271 -6.35 55.93 -55.88
N THR A 272 -6.12 57.11 -56.48
CA THR A 272 -6.99 58.07 -57.19
C THR A 272 -8.34 57.61 -57.72
#